data_AF-A0A4R1HKL2-F1
#
_entry.id   AF-A0A4R1HKL2-F1
#
_cell.length_a   1.000
_cell.length_b   1.000
_cell.length_c   1.000
_cell.angle_alpha   90.00
_cell.angle_beta   90.00
_cell.angle_gamma   90.00
#
_symmetry.space_group_name_H-M   'P 1'
#
loop_
_entity.id
_entity.type
_entity.pdbx_description
1 polymer ?
#
loop_
_entity_poly.entity_id
_entity_poly.type
_entity_poly.pdbx_seq_one_letter_code
_entity_poly.pdbx_strand_id
1 'polypeptide(L)'
;MSDAALGEAPAPFGAPEGTALPGEAGGFFEVGRPRIGGLLHPISFSDLQAQVIKAVADTMIPPDPKWPTASEIGIVEFVGRYVTPSGYRNKHFPFAGEDEFKAGLDQLGQSFVDGDTTFRTNAIASLENAEDPLFEQLRALVYYGYYSRPRVTLAINDNLPAGRDYHGPPLPYGYLQTTEPWDEELLAQAEENGSYLETDEVVRVDLSKLTWTK
;
A
#
# COMPACT_ATOMS: atom_id res chain seq x y z
N MET A 1 -12.65 15.61 41.62
CA MET A 1 -12.41 14.24 41.11
C MET A 1 -12.43 14.39 39.59
N SER A 2 -11.28 14.75 38.99
CA SER A 2 -10.25 13.85 38.40
C SER A 2 -10.83 13.15 37.15
N ASP A 3 -10.29 13.34 35.95
CA ASP A 3 -8.90 13.11 35.56
C ASP A 3 -8.25 14.24 34.76
N ALA A 4 -7.22 14.84 35.35
CA ALA A 4 -6.11 15.40 34.59
C ALA A 4 -5.03 14.30 34.56
N ALA A 5 -5.11 13.40 33.58
CA ALA A 5 -4.10 12.38 33.39
C ALA A 5 -3.03 12.90 32.42
N LEU A 6 -1.83 13.08 32.99
CA LEU A 6 -0.52 13.18 32.34
C LEU A 6 -0.25 14.51 31.62
N GLY A 7 0.92 15.10 31.94
CA GLY A 7 1.42 16.38 31.43
C GLY A 7 1.71 16.41 29.93
N GLU A 8 0.69 16.19 29.11
CA GLU A 8 0.73 16.32 27.67
C GLU A 8 0.68 17.81 27.29
N ALA A 9 1.74 18.29 26.62
CA ALA A 9 1.60 19.51 25.84
C ALA A 9 0.64 19.21 24.68
N PRO A 10 -0.43 20.01 24.49
CA PRO A 10 -1.34 19.82 23.38
C PRO A 10 -0.57 19.92 22.06
N ALA A 11 -0.88 19.03 21.11
CA ALA A 11 -0.47 19.21 19.72
C ALA A 11 -0.90 20.61 19.27
N PRO A 12 -0.05 21.38 18.57
CA PRO A 12 -0.49 22.67 18.06
C PRO A 12 -1.61 22.41 17.07
N PHE A 13 -2.80 22.87 17.47
CA PHE A 13 -4.03 22.99 16.68
C PHE A 13 -4.83 21.71 16.37
N GLY A 14 -5.81 21.46 17.25
CA GLY A 14 -7.20 21.07 16.98
C GLY A 14 -7.51 20.13 15.81
N ALA A 15 -7.81 18.87 16.13
CA ALA A 15 -8.79 18.15 15.33
C ALA A 15 -10.13 18.92 15.41
N PRO A 16 -10.78 19.26 14.29
CA PRO A 16 -12.09 19.91 14.34
C PRO A 16 -13.11 18.95 14.98
N GLU A 17 -14.07 19.51 15.73
CA GLU A 17 -15.14 18.77 16.43
C GLU A 17 -16.08 18.00 15.47
N GLY A 18 -15.94 18.16 14.15
CA GLY A 18 -16.71 17.46 13.13
C GLY A 18 -15.97 17.33 11.79
N THR A 19 -16.46 16.42 10.94
CA THR A 19 -15.92 16.20 9.58
C THR A 19 -16.35 17.34 8.66
N ALA A 20 -15.40 18.12 8.15
CA ALA A 20 -15.70 19.19 7.18
C ALA A 20 -16.23 18.60 5.85
N LEU A 21 -17.16 19.32 5.21
CA LEU A 21 -17.66 18.96 3.89
C LEU A 21 -16.59 19.19 2.81
N PRO A 22 -16.55 18.36 1.74
CA PRO A 22 -15.55 18.49 0.69
C PRO A 22 -15.59 19.88 0.03
N GLY A 23 -14.46 20.59 0.05
CA GLY A 23 -14.31 21.92 -0.58
C GLY A 23 -14.24 23.11 0.40
N GLU A 24 -14.69 22.97 1.65
CA GLU A 24 -14.53 24.02 2.66
C GLU A 24 -13.16 23.97 3.35
N ALA A 25 -12.51 22.80 3.36
CA ALA A 25 -11.16 22.57 3.88
C ALA A 25 -10.08 22.75 2.80
N GLY A 26 -10.25 23.75 1.94
CA GLY A 26 -9.25 24.14 0.95
C GLY A 26 -8.00 24.72 1.62
N GLY A 27 -7.08 23.84 2.03
CA GLY A 27 -5.66 24.20 2.10
C GLY A 27 -4.94 23.99 3.43
N PHE A 28 -4.90 22.77 3.99
CA PHE A 28 -3.75 22.34 4.79
C PHE A 28 -3.53 20.84 4.60
N PHE A 29 -2.86 20.48 3.51
CA PHE A 29 -2.13 19.22 3.44
C PHE A 29 -1.08 19.25 4.56
N GLU A 30 -1.33 18.52 5.65
CA GLU A 30 -0.42 18.44 6.80
C GLU A 30 1.02 18.15 6.34
N VAL A 31 1.93 19.05 6.68
CA VAL A 31 3.37 18.88 6.42
C VAL A 31 3.85 17.68 7.23
N GLY A 32 4.30 16.63 6.55
CA GLY A 32 4.77 15.38 7.18
C GLY A 32 3.79 14.20 7.12
N ARG A 33 2.56 14.38 6.61
CA ARG A 33 1.70 13.23 6.31
C ARG A 33 2.34 12.36 5.22
N PRO A 34 2.23 11.02 5.32
CA PRO A 34 2.39 10.18 4.15
C PRO A 34 1.38 10.66 3.11
N ARG A 35 1.85 11.18 1.97
CA ARG A 35 0.97 11.45 0.84
C ARG A 35 0.39 10.11 0.38
N ILE A 36 -0.60 10.12 -0.51
CA ILE A 36 -0.84 8.96 -1.38
C ILE A 36 0.51 8.70 -2.08
N GLY A 37 1.30 7.74 -1.59
CA GLY A 37 2.73 7.58 -1.93
C GLY A 37 3.76 7.51 -0.79
N GLY A 38 3.35 7.61 0.48
CA GLY A 38 4.25 7.49 1.64
C GLY A 38 4.86 8.82 2.12
N LEU A 39 5.78 8.76 3.09
CA LEU A 39 6.52 9.91 3.62
C LEU A 39 7.30 10.61 2.50
N LEU A 40 7.31 11.95 2.53
CA LEU A 40 8.11 12.76 1.59
C LEU A 40 9.62 12.51 1.78
N HIS A 41 10.05 12.36 3.03
CA HIS A 41 11.40 12.01 3.41
C HIS A 41 11.37 10.62 4.06
N PRO A 42 11.88 9.58 3.38
CA PRO A 42 11.93 8.24 3.94
C PRO A 42 12.72 8.21 5.24
N ILE A 43 12.35 7.33 6.17
CA ILE A 43 13.25 6.99 7.28
C ILE A 43 14.54 6.38 6.71
N SER A 44 15.65 6.58 7.43
CA SER A 44 16.95 6.06 7.01
C SER A 44 17.22 4.71 7.65
N PHE A 45 17.75 3.77 6.88
CA PHE A 45 18.23 2.47 7.37
C PHE A 45 19.76 2.47 7.41
N SER A 46 20.34 1.69 8.32
CA SER A 46 21.78 1.39 8.26
C SER A 46 22.11 0.56 7.01
N ASP A 47 23.38 0.51 6.62
CA ASP A 47 23.83 -0.32 5.49
C ASP A 47 23.47 -1.80 5.68
N LEU A 48 23.54 -2.30 6.92
CA LEU A 48 23.14 -3.67 7.24
C LEU A 48 21.64 -3.86 7.11
N GLN A 49 20.82 -2.96 7.68
CA GLN A 49 19.36 -3.02 7.58
C GLN A 49 18.89 -2.96 6.12
N ALA A 50 19.52 -2.11 5.31
CA ALA A 50 19.24 -2.04 3.87
C ALA A 50 19.57 -3.35 3.15
N GLN A 51 20.67 -4.02 3.51
CA GLN A 51 21.02 -5.33 2.97
C GLN A 51 20.06 -6.43 3.42
N VAL A 52 19.61 -6.40 4.69
CA VAL A 52 18.57 -7.31 5.19
C VAL A 52 17.30 -7.13 4.38
N ILE A 53 16.79 -5.90 4.21
CA ILE A 53 15.59 -5.62 3.41
C ILE A 53 15.73 -6.19 1.99
N LYS A 54 16.88 -5.99 1.34
CA LYS A 54 17.16 -6.54 0.00
C LYS A 54 17.14 -8.07 -0.01
N ALA A 55 17.80 -8.70 0.96
CA ALA A 55 17.84 -10.16 1.08
C ALA A 55 16.45 -10.73 1.36
N VAL A 56 15.63 -10.06 2.16
CA VAL A 56 14.23 -10.45 2.40
C VAL A 56 13.44 -10.35 1.08
N ALA A 57 13.59 -9.23 0.35
CA ALA A 57 12.89 -9.03 -0.91
C ALA A 57 13.19 -10.13 -1.93
N ASP A 58 14.47 -10.48 -2.11
CA ASP A 58 14.88 -11.56 -3.03
C ASP A 58 14.55 -12.96 -2.50
N THR A 59 14.29 -13.12 -1.19
CA THR A 59 13.82 -14.39 -0.61
C THR A 59 12.32 -14.57 -0.83
N MET A 60 11.53 -13.51 -0.66
CA MET A 60 10.08 -13.54 -0.86
C MET A 60 9.68 -13.52 -2.33
N ILE A 61 10.46 -12.82 -3.16
CA ILE A 61 10.29 -12.73 -4.61
C ILE A 61 11.63 -13.15 -5.25
N PRO A 62 11.84 -14.46 -5.47
CA PRO A 62 13.08 -14.97 -6.05
C PRO A 62 13.37 -14.34 -7.43
N PRO A 63 14.66 -14.07 -7.75
CA PRO A 63 15.03 -13.54 -9.06
C PRO A 63 14.61 -14.48 -10.19
N ASP A 64 14.05 -13.93 -11.25
CA ASP A 64 13.66 -14.66 -12.47
C ASP A 64 14.09 -13.85 -13.71
N PRO A 65 14.65 -14.47 -14.77
CA PRO A 65 15.11 -13.74 -15.95
C PRO A 65 14.07 -12.88 -16.66
N LYS A 66 12.78 -13.18 -16.53
CA LYS A 66 11.67 -12.42 -17.15
C LYS A 66 11.20 -11.26 -16.29
N TRP A 67 11.59 -11.23 -15.02
CA TRP A 67 11.07 -10.31 -14.02
C TRP A 67 12.20 -9.46 -13.42
N PRO A 68 11.97 -8.19 -13.08
CA PRO A 68 12.97 -7.41 -12.37
C PRO A 68 13.33 -8.05 -11.02
N THR A 69 14.60 -8.08 -10.64
CA THR A 69 15.02 -8.53 -9.30
C THR A 69 14.49 -7.57 -8.23
N ALA A 70 13.91 -8.09 -7.15
CA ALA A 70 13.22 -7.27 -6.15
C ALA A 70 14.15 -6.31 -5.39
N SER A 71 15.36 -6.76 -5.05
CA SER A 71 16.38 -5.92 -4.41
C SER A 71 16.93 -4.79 -5.29
N GLU A 72 16.77 -4.88 -6.61
CA GLU A 72 17.35 -3.95 -7.58
C GLU A 72 16.41 -2.80 -7.99
N ILE A 73 15.15 -2.81 -7.52
CA ILE A 73 14.12 -1.86 -7.95
C ILE A 73 13.72 -0.84 -6.88
N GLY A 74 14.65 -0.46 -6.00
CA GLY A 74 14.45 0.64 -5.05
C GLY A 74 13.59 0.30 -3.83
N ILE A 75 13.55 -0.99 -3.44
CA ILE A 75 12.69 -1.47 -2.37
C ILE A 75 12.99 -0.83 -1.00
N VAL A 76 14.26 -0.55 -0.70
CA VAL A 76 14.68 0.06 0.59
C VAL A 76 14.09 1.45 0.77
N GLU A 77 14.13 2.27 -0.30
CA GLU A 77 13.54 3.61 -0.27
C GLU A 77 12.03 3.52 -0.09
N PHE A 78 11.36 2.58 -0.77
CA PHE A 78 9.93 2.37 -0.60
C PHE A 78 9.58 2.00 0.84
N VAL A 79 10.28 1.02 1.43
CA VAL A 79 10.10 0.63 2.83
C VAL A 79 10.24 1.85 3.74
N GLY A 80 11.27 2.68 3.53
CA GLY A 80 11.50 3.88 4.34
C GLY A 80 10.39 4.92 4.23
N ARG A 81 9.64 4.96 3.12
CA ARG A 81 8.49 5.85 2.97
C ARG A 81 7.24 5.38 3.70
N TYR A 82 7.14 4.10 4.05
CA TYR A 82 5.92 3.50 4.58
C TYR A 82 6.05 2.97 6.02
N VAL A 83 7.26 3.05 6.60
CA VAL A 83 7.47 2.83 8.03
C VAL A 83 7.20 4.13 8.78
N THR A 84 6.41 4.06 9.85
CA THR A 84 6.06 5.23 10.67
C THR A 84 7.27 5.68 11.48
N PRO A 85 7.70 6.96 11.40
CA PRO A 85 8.89 7.40 12.12
C PRO A 85 8.73 7.33 13.64
N SER A 86 9.85 7.21 14.36
CA SER A 86 9.86 7.15 15.82
C SER A 86 9.20 8.38 16.45
N GLY A 87 8.40 8.17 17.50
CA GLY A 87 7.64 9.23 18.17
C GLY A 87 6.33 9.64 17.49
N TYR A 88 5.98 9.02 16.35
CA TYR A 88 4.69 9.24 15.69
C TYR A 88 3.72 8.09 15.94
N ARG A 89 2.42 8.41 16.03
CA ARG A 89 1.38 7.39 16.16
C ARG A 89 1.22 6.62 14.86
N ASN A 90 1.49 5.32 14.93
CA ASN A 90 1.26 4.37 13.86
C ASN A 90 -0.24 4.13 13.64
N LYS A 91 -0.76 4.49 12.45
CA LYS A 91 -2.20 4.43 12.11
C LYS A 91 -2.51 3.70 10.81
N HIS A 92 -1.50 3.35 10.02
CA HIS A 92 -1.69 2.88 8.65
C HIS A 92 -1.08 1.51 8.47
N PHE A 93 -1.79 0.65 7.75
CA PHE A 93 -1.27 -0.63 7.31
C PHE A 93 0.07 -0.43 6.56
N PRO A 94 1.11 -1.26 6.82
CA PRO A 94 1.09 -2.51 7.57
C PRO A 94 1.38 -2.37 9.08
N PHE A 95 1.19 -1.19 9.63
CA PHE A 95 1.43 -0.88 11.02
C PHE A 95 2.88 -1.12 11.45
N ALA A 96 3.85 -0.77 10.60
CA ALA A 96 5.26 -0.76 10.94
C ALA A 96 5.65 0.56 11.63
N GLY A 97 6.16 0.47 12.86
CA GLY A 97 6.85 1.55 13.57
C GLY A 97 8.36 1.44 13.38
N GLU A 98 9.05 2.56 13.26
CA GLU A 98 10.49 2.62 12.94
C GLU A 98 11.35 1.85 13.94
N ASP A 99 11.12 2.01 15.24
CA ASP A 99 11.96 1.42 16.28
C ASP A 99 11.84 -0.10 16.30
N GLU A 100 10.62 -0.64 16.33
CA GLU A 100 10.38 -2.08 16.36
C GLU A 100 10.78 -2.74 15.03
N PHE A 101 10.48 -2.09 13.90
CA PHE A 101 10.83 -2.61 12.58
C PHE A 101 12.34 -2.71 12.42
N LYS A 102 13.09 -1.66 12.81
CA LYS A 102 14.56 -1.68 12.77
C LYS A 102 15.15 -2.72 13.72
N ALA A 103 14.62 -2.84 14.93
CA ALA A 103 15.05 -3.88 15.87
C ALA A 103 14.86 -5.29 15.28
N GLY A 104 13.74 -5.53 14.59
CA GLY A 104 13.49 -6.77 13.88
C GLY A 104 14.48 -7.04 12.74
N LEU A 105 14.82 -6.01 11.95
CA LEU A 105 15.86 -6.11 10.92
C LEU A 105 17.24 -6.42 11.52
N ASP A 106 17.57 -5.78 12.65
CA ASP A 106 18.83 -5.99 13.35
C ASP A 106 18.93 -7.41 13.94
N GLN A 107 17.80 -8.00 14.36
CA GLN A 107 17.74 -9.39 14.83
C GLN A 107 18.03 -10.40 13.71
N LEU A 108 17.59 -10.14 12.48
CA LEU A 108 17.97 -10.95 11.31
C LEU A 108 19.47 -10.79 11.01
N GLY A 109 19.94 -9.54 10.98
CA GLY A 109 21.35 -9.19 10.99
C GLY A 109 22.20 -9.76 9.85
N GLN A 110 23.52 -9.81 10.06
CA GLN A 110 24.50 -10.20 9.04
C GLN A 110 24.39 -11.69 8.66
N SER A 111 24.03 -12.57 9.60
CA SER A 111 23.87 -14.00 9.32
C SER A 111 22.75 -14.26 8.31
N PHE A 112 21.68 -13.47 8.33
CA PHE A 112 20.63 -13.54 7.31
C PHE A 112 21.13 -13.09 5.93
N VAL A 113 21.90 -12.00 5.89
CA VAL A 113 22.50 -11.48 4.64
C VAL A 113 23.49 -12.48 4.05
N ASP A 114 24.34 -13.11 4.86
CA ASP A 114 25.35 -14.07 4.36
C ASP A 114 24.77 -15.47 4.14
N GLY A 115 23.59 -15.75 4.68
CA GLY A 115 22.91 -17.02 4.56
C GLY A 115 22.53 -17.37 3.12
N ASP A 116 22.52 -18.66 2.82
CA ASP A 116 22.01 -19.17 1.56
C ASP A 116 20.47 -19.09 1.48
N THR A 117 19.91 -19.42 0.32
CA THR A 117 18.45 -19.38 0.10
C THR A 117 17.69 -20.22 1.13
N THR A 118 18.17 -21.41 1.46
CA THR A 118 17.51 -22.30 2.42
C THR A 118 17.51 -21.70 3.82
N PHE A 119 18.63 -21.14 4.26
CA PHE A 119 18.72 -20.45 5.55
C PHE A 119 17.75 -19.27 5.63
N ARG A 120 17.75 -18.41 4.61
CA ARG A 120 16.86 -17.23 4.58
C ARG A 120 15.40 -17.63 4.55
N THR A 121 15.01 -18.60 3.72
CA THR A 121 13.63 -19.11 3.69
C THR A 121 13.20 -19.65 5.04
N ASN A 122 14.06 -20.43 5.73
CA ASN A 122 13.75 -20.95 7.06
C ASN A 122 13.63 -19.83 8.11
N ALA A 123 14.49 -18.81 8.05
CA ALA A 123 14.41 -17.67 8.97
C ALA A 123 13.10 -16.88 8.77
N ILE A 124 12.69 -16.61 7.53
CA ILE A 124 11.40 -15.97 7.23
C ILE A 124 10.22 -16.83 7.67
N ALA A 125 10.24 -18.13 7.36
CA ALA A 125 9.22 -19.06 7.83
C ALA A 125 9.15 -19.15 9.36
N SER A 126 10.28 -18.97 10.07
CA SER A 126 10.28 -18.95 11.53
C SER A 126 9.55 -17.72 12.07
N LEU A 127 9.72 -16.55 11.44
CA LEU A 127 8.95 -15.34 11.79
C LEU A 127 7.45 -15.55 11.54
N GLU A 128 7.09 -16.12 10.39
CA GLU A 128 5.69 -16.42 10.02
C GLU A 128 5.03 -17.37 11.04
N ASN A 129 5.68 -18.49 11.36
CA ASN A 129 5.16 -19.48 12.30
C ASN A 129 5.08 -18.97 13.74
N ALA A 130 5.91 -17.99 14.09
CA ALA A 130 5.86 -17.34 15.40
C ALA A 130 4.79 -16.23 15.47
N GLU A 131 4.06 -15.98 14.38
CA GLU A 131 3.15 -14.84 14.23
C GLU A 131 3.84 -13.50 14.55
N ASP A 132 5.13 -13.40 14.21
CA ASP A 132 5.91 -12.19 14.45
C ASP A 132 5.38 -11.06 13.54
N PRO A 133 4.99 -9.89 14.11
CA PRO A 133 4.49 -8.76 13.31
C PRO A 133 5.44 -8.33 12.19
N LEU A 134 6.76 -8.52 12.37
CA LEU A 134 7.76 -8.21 11.37
C LEU A 134 7.52 -8.98 10.07
N PHE A 135 7.08 -10.25 10.13
CA PHE A 135 6.82 -11.03 8.92
C PHE A 135 5.74 -10.37 8.06
N GLU A 136 4.59 -10.03 8.65
CA GLU A 136 3.48 -9.41 7.94
C GLU A 136 3.84 -8.02 7.40
N GLN A 137 4.61 -7.25 8.17
CA GLN A 137 5.14 -5.96 7.74
C GLN A 137 6.08 -6.10 6.53
N LEU A 138 7.06 -7.01 6.60
CA LEU A 138 7.99 -7.30 5.51
C LEU A 138 7.24 -7.79 4.27
N ARG A 139 6.31 -8.74 4.44
CA ARG A 139 5.49 -9.30 3.36
C ARG A 139 4.72 -8.18 2.65
N ALA A 140 3.99 -7.36 3.39
CA ALA A 140 3.24 -6.25 2.82
C ALA A 140 4.13 -5.24 2.10
N LEU A 141 5.21 -4.79 2.73
CA LEU A 141 6.10 -3.77 2.17
C LEU A 141 6.87 -4.29 0.95
N VAL A 142 7.31 -5.54 0.95
CA VAL A 142 7.98 -6.17 -0.19
C VAL A 142 7.02 -6.29 -1.37
N TYR A 143 5.84 -6.86 -1.18
CA TYR A 143 4.89 -7.06 -2.28
C TYR A 143 4.36 -5.72 -2.83
N TYR A 144 3.95 -4.79 -1.98
CA TYR A 144 3.52 -3.47 -2.45
C TYR A 144 4.67 -2.69 -3.07
N GLY A 145 5.87 -2.78 -2.50
CA GLY A 145 7.04 -2.10 -3.02
C GLY A 145 7.42 -2.61 -4.40
N TYR A 146 7.39 -3.93 -4.59
CA TYR A 146 7.70 -4.58 -5.86
C TYR A 146 6.67 -4.28 -6.95
N TYR A 147 5.41 -4.62 -6.71
CA TYR A 147 4.35 -4.49 -7.72
C TYR A 147 3.92 -3.05 -7.99
N SER A 148 4.32 -2.08 -7.15
CA SER A 148 4.13 -0.65 -7.44
C SER A 148 5.18 -0.07 -8.41
N ARG A 149 6.23 -0.82 -8.78
CA ARG A 149 7.29 -0.27 -9.66
C ARG A 149 6.86 -0.30 -11.12
N PRO A 150 7.07 0.81 -11.87
CA PRO A 150 6.79 0.84 -13.32
C PRO A 150 7.51 -0.27 -14.10
N ARG A 151 8.76 -0.61 -13.72
CA ARG A 151 9.49 -1.72 -14.38
C ARG A 151 8.80 -3.08 -14.20
N VAL A 152 8.14 -3.30 -13.06
CA VAL A 152 7.40 -4.53 -12.80
C VAL A 152 6.06 -4.50 -13.55
N THR A 153 5.37 -3.37 -13.57
CA THR A 153 4.17 -3.17 -14.42
C THR A 153 4.47 -3.50 -15.89
N LEU A 154 5.58 -3.00 -16.44
CA LEU A 154 5.99 -3.33 -17.82
C LEU A 154 6.26 -4.84 -17.99
N ALA A 155 6.94 -5.47 -17.04
CA ALA A 155 7.19 -6.90 -17.07
C ALA A 155 5.88 -7.73 -17.00
N ILE A 156 4.86 -7.27 -16.26
CA ILE A 156 3.52 -7.88 -16.26
C ILE A 156 2.93 -7.84 -17.67
N ASN A 157 2.97 -6.67 -18.32
CA ASN A 157 2.37 -6.46 -19.64
C ASN A 157 3.07 -7.30 -20.72
N ASP A 158 4.39 -7.44 -20.61
CA ASP A 158 5.21 -8.17 -21.58
C ASP A 158 5.10 -9.70 -21.41
N ASN A 159 5.05 -10.18 -20.17
CA ASN A 159 5.19 -11.62 -19.88
C ASN A 159 3.87 -12.35 -19.61
N LEU A 160 2.79 -11.64 -19.25
CA LEU A 160 1.49 -12.26 -18.93
C LEU A 160 0.44 -11.90 -19.98
N PRO A 161 -0.17 -12.88 -20.68
CA PRO A 161 -1.23 -12.60 -21.66
C PRO A 161 -2.41 -11.80 -21.08
N ALA A 162 -2.79 -12.09 -19.82
CA ALA A 162 -3.85 -11.37 -19.11
C ALA A 162 -3.40 -10.01 -18.55
N GLY A 163 -2.09 -9.72 -18.56
CA GLY A 163 -1.50 -8.50 -18.03
C GLY A 163 -1.37 -7.37 -19.04
N ARG A 164 -1.69 -7.59 -20.33
CA ARG A 164 -1.48 -6.58 -21.39
C ARG A 164 -2.18 -5.24 -21.13
N ASP A 165 -3.34 -5.28 -20.48
CA ASP A 165 -4.16 -4.11 -20.15
C ASP A 165 -3.91 -3.62 -18.70
N TYR A 166 -2.88 -4.15 -18.02
CA TYR A 166 -2.50 -3.69 -16.69
C TYR A 166 -1.75 -2.36 -16.80
N HIS A 167 -2.44 -1.29 -16.41
CA HIS A 167 -1.86 0.05 -16.38
C HIS A 167 -1.52 0.43 -14.93
N GLY A 168 -0.28 0.85 -14.71
CA GLY A 168 0.15 1.40 -13.42
C GLY A 168 -0.60 2.70 -13.09
N PRO A 169 -0.51 3.21 -11.85
CA PRO A 169 -1.16 4.45 -11.45
C PRO A 169 -0.50 5.69 -12.07
N PRO A 170 -1.27 6.76 -12.34
CA PRO A 170 -2.73 6.72 -12.47
C PRO A 170 -3.08 5.90 -13.73
N LEU A 171 -4.25 5.26 -13.76
CA LEU A 171 -4.88 4.84 -15.02
C LEU A 171 -4.68 5.95 -16.08
N PRO A 172 -4.72 5.70 -17.40
CA PRO A 172 -4.39 6.72 -18.40
C PRO A 172 -5.07 8.10 -18.21
N TYR A 173 -6.22 8.16 -17.52
CA TYR A 173 -6.95 9.37 -17.11
C TYR A 173 -7.09 9.56 -15.58
N GLY A 174 -6.40 8.77 -14.76
CA GLY A 174 -6.52 8.79 -13.30
C GLY A 174 -7.95 8.62 -12.82
N TYR A 175 -8.25 9.24 -11.69
CA TYR A 175 -9.61 9.38 -11.21
C TYR A 175 -10.34 10.54 -11.87
N LEU A 176 -9.87 11.17 -12.97
CA LEU A 176 -10.52 12.35 -13.56
C LEU A 176 -12.03 12.15 -13.71
N GLN A 177 -12.48 11.01 -14.24
CA GLN A 177 -13.91 10.68 -14.40
C GLN A 177 -14.68 10.43 -13.09
N THR A 178 -13.98 10.18 -11.98
CA THR A 178 -14.54 9.96 -10.63
C THR A 178 -14.28 11.12 -9.65
N THR A 179 -13.41 12.05 -10.01
CA THR A 179 -13.14 13.32 -9.31
C THR A 179 -13.72 14.52 -10.05
N GLU A 180 -14.18 14.32 -11.28
CA GLU A 180 -15.11 15.25 -11.92
C GLU A 180 -16.31 15.41 -10.98
N PRO A 181 -16.79 16.66 -10.80
CA PRO A 181 -17.99 16.88 -10.02
C PRO A 181 -19.08 15.99 -10.60
N TRP A 182 -19.77 15.24 -9.74
CA TRP A 182 -21.05 14.66 -10.09
C TRP A 182 -22.04 15.82 -10.24
N ASP A 183 -21.93 16.54 -11.36
CA ASP A 183 -22.81 17.63 -11.73
C ASP A 183 -23.99 17.12 -12.58
N GLU A 184 -24.98 17.99 -12.75
CA GLU A 184 -26.20 17.65 -13.48
C GLU A 184 -25.92 17.33 -14.96
N GLU A 185 -24.82 17.83 -15.54
CA GLU A 185 -24.45 17.58 -16.93
C GLU A 185 -23.91 16.16 -17.13
N LEU A 186 -23.05 15.68 -16.23
CA LEU A 186 -22.55 14.30 -16.23
C LEU A 186 -23.66 13.27 -15.94
N LEU A 187 -24.56 13.60 -15.00
CA LEU A 187 -25.74 12.78 -14.69
C LEU A 187 -26.69 12.68 -15.89
N ALA A 188 -26.92 13.78 -16.60
CA ALA A 188 -27.74 13.79 -17.81
C ALA A 188 -27.16 12.95 -18.96
N GLN A 189 -25.84 12.86 -19.10
CA GLN A 189 -25.20 11.95 -20.06
C GLN A 189 -25.31 10.47 -19.66
N ALA A 190 -25.29 10.17 -18.36
CA ALA A 190 -25.51 8.81 -17.88
C ALA A 190 -26.95 8.33 -18.18
N GLU A 191 -27.94 9.23 -18.09
CA GLU A 191 -29.34 8.96 -18.46
C GLU A 191 -29.50 8.54 -19.93
N GLU A 192 -28.61 8.95 -20.84
CA GLU A 192 -28.65 8.50 -22.24
C GLU A 192 -28.35 6.99 -22.41
N ASN A 193 -27.61 6.39 -21.46
CA ASN A 193 -27.14 4.99 -21.56
C ASN A 193 -27.53 4.09 -20.37
N GLY A 194 -28.14 4.65 -19.32
CA GLY A 194 -28.61 3.89 -18.17
C GLY A 194 -29.47 4.75 -17.24
N SER A 195 -30.57 4.19 -16.76
CA SER A 195 -31.44 4.83 -15.76
C SER A 195 -31.20 4.23 -14.38
N TYR A 196 -31.19 5.08 -13.36
CA TYR A 196 -31.35 4.63 -11.98
C TYR A 196 -32.77 4.07 -11.79
N LEU A 197 -32.89 2.90 -11.15
CA LEU A 197 -34.15 2.32 -10.71
C LEU A 197 -34.16 2.34 -9.18
N GLU A 198 -35.25 2.81 -8.57
CA GLU A 198 -35.38 2.69 -7.12
C GLU A 198 -35.39 1.22 -6.70
N THR A 199 -34.93 0.95 -5.47
CA THR A 199 -34.69 -0.43 -5.02
C THR A 199 -35.96 -1.29 -5.07
N ASP A 200 -37.12 -0.69 -4.89
CA ASP A 200 -38.45 -1.32 -4.99
C ASP A 200 -38.95 -1.48 -6.44
N GLU A 201 -38.38 -0.75 -7.39
CA GLU A 201 -38.65 -0.87 -8.83
C GLU A 201 -37.82 -1.97 -9.51
N VAL A 202 -36.84 -2.56 -8.81
CA VAL A 202 -36.04 -3.67 -9.33
C VAL A 202 -36.86 -4.95 -9.42
N VAL A 203 -37.28 -5.30 -10.64
CA VAL A 203 -37.98 -6.57 -10.91
C VAL A 203 -36.99 -7.65 -11.32
N ARG A 204 -37.17 -8.87 -10.79
CA ARG A 204 -36.39 -10.04 -11.23
C ARG A 204 -36.64 -10.31 -12.71
N VAL A 205 -35.56 -10.40 -13.49
CA VAL A 205 -35.63 -10.76 -14.91
C VAL A 205 -36.07 -12.23 -15.04
N ASP A 206 -37.08 -12.49 -15.87
CA ASP A 206 -37.51 -13.85 -16.21
C ASP A 206 -36.52 -14.48 -17.21
N LEU A 207 -35.78 -15.48 -16.73
CA LEU A 207 -34.76 -16.18 -17.50
C LEU A 207 -35.31 -17.44 -18.19
N SER A 208 -36.61 -17.73 -18.10
CA SER A 208 -37.23 -18.95 -18.65
C SER A 208 -37.07 -19.12 -20.17
N LYS A 209 -36.76 -18.04 -20.89
CA LYS A 209 -36.52 -18.03 -22.34
C LYS A 209 -35.05 -18.05 -22.75
N LEU A 210 -34.12 -17.95 -21.81
CA LEU A 210 -32.68 -18.05 -22.09
C LEU A 210 -32.27 -19.52 -22.20
N THR A 211 -32.00 -19.96 -23.43
CA THR A 211 -31.41 -21.26 -23.70
C THR A 211 -29.90 -21.11 -23.76
N TRP A 212 -29.21 -21.71 -22.79
CA TRP A 212 -27.76 -21.82 -22.79
C TRP A 212 -27.36 -22.89 -23.80
N THR A 213 -26.81 -22.49 -24.95
CA THR A 213 -26.12 -23.43 -25.85
C THR A 213 -24.91 -24.00 -25.13
N LYS A 214 -24.87 -25.33 -25.03
CA LYS A 214 -23.75 -26.10 -24.48
C LYS A 214 -22.58 -26.15 -25.45
#